data_AF-A0A6M5YV65-F1
#
_entry.id   AF-A0A6M5YV65-F1
#
_cell.length_a   1.000
_cell.length_b   1.000
_cell.length_c   1.000
_cell.angle_alpha   90.00
_cell.angle_beta   90.00
_cell.angle_gamma   90.00
#
_symmetry.space_group_name_H-M   'P 1'
#
loop_
_entity.id
_entity.type
_entity.pdbx_description
1 polymer ?
#
loop_
_entity_poly.entity_id
_entity_poly.type
_entity_poly.pdbx_seq_one_letter_code
_entity_poly.pdbx_strand_id
1 'polypeptide(L)'
;MDAPEPDLPHVRPEPPASPRRVSRRALLKLAGGAAALGFGYEALRVTTLTNVHAVIPGRVYRTAQLKPEQLRALIAEKQIKTVVNLRGVCSNMPWYLGECRASHAANVNQEDITFSAKRFPAPSEIRRLIDVLDHTAYPIVMHCQRGADRTGLAATVVKLLQTDADLPAARRQLWPRYGHFAVGRTAVLDEFFDYYRGWLAARGERHSPARFRQWVETDYCPGPYRARLSLIGASEFPANRGWAVTVRAENTSIEPWHFAPGAAGGIRLRYTVAGSAGFVYRAYCGRFTRTVNPGEHIDLVCGLPPAPAGHYSLSADLLDSQPIELLNSDFVQYGSEPLAASVVLT
;
A
#
# COMPACT_ATOMS: atom_id res chain seq x y z
N MET A 1 -59.99 67.67 58.87
CA MET A 1 -59.71 66.32 59.39
C MET A 1 -59.39 65.46 58.18
N ASP A 2 -58.12 65.45 57.79
CA ASP A 2 -57.60 64.56 56.75
C ASP A 2 -56.77 63.48 57.44
N ALA A 3 -57.06 62.22 57.09
CA ALA A 3 -56.47 61.03 57.71
C ALA A 3 -54.98 60.87 57.33
N PRO A 4 -54.14 60.26 58.20
CA PRO A 4 -52.74 60.00 57.86
C PRO A 4 -52.64 58.89 56.81
N GLU A 5 -51.77 59.11 55.82
CA GLU A 5 -51.46 58.18 54.74
C GLU A 5 -50.70 56.94 55.30
N PRO A 6 -51.04 55.70 54.90
CA PRO A 6 -50.39 54.51 55.43
C PRO A 6 -49.02 54.29 54.78
N ASP A 7 -48.02 54.01 55.62
CA ASP A 7 -46.64 53.69 55.25
C ASP A 7 -46.57 52.34 54.52
N LEU A 8 -46.19 52.35 53.23
CA LEU A 8 -46.05 51.14 52.42
C LEU A 8 -44.69 50.48 52.67
N PRO A 9 -44.62 49.15 52.89
CA PRO A 9 -43.36 48.48 53.17
C PRO A 9 -42.39 48.52 51.99
N HIS A 10 -41.17 49.00 52.23
CA HIS A 10 -40.06 48.92 51.28
C HIS A 10 -39.70 47.45 50.98
N VAL A 11 -40.11 46.95 49.82
CA VAL A 11 -39.65 45.66 49.28
C VAL A 11 -38.20 45.80 48.84
N ARG A 12 -37.27 45.13 49.53
CA ARG A 12 -35.87 45.04 49.09
C ARG A 12 -35.82 44.23 47.79
N PRO A 13 -35.12 44.67 46.73
CA PRO A 13 -34.95 43.86 45.53
C PRO A 13 -34.19 42.57 45.88
N GLU A 14 -34.72 41.43 45.46
CA GLU A 14 -34.05 40.13 45.63
C GLU A 14 -32.67 40.17 44.95
N PRO A 15 -31.63 39.63 45.59
CA PRO A 15 -30.31 39.54 44.97
C PRO A 15 -30.39 38.69 43.69
N PRO A 16 -29.70 39.09 42.61
CA PRO A 16 -29.73 38.34 41.36
C PRO A 16 -29.26 36.90 41.61
N ALA A 17 -30.04 35.95 41.09
CA ALA A 17 -29.73 34.53 41.22
C ALA A 17 -28.30 34.24 40.76
N SER A 18 -27.50 33.63 41.65
CA SER A 18 -26.10 33.30 41.34
C SER A 18 -26.03 32.42 40.08
N PRO A 19 -25.14 32.71 39.12
CA PRO A 19 -25.07 31.93 37.90
C PRO A 19 -24.73 30.47 38.25
N ARG A 20 -25.59 29.54 37.82
CA ARG A 20 -25.41 28.10 38.03
C ARG A 20 -24.05 27.67 37.48
N ARG A 21 -23.06 27.49 38.36
CA ARG A 21 -21.73 27.01 37.99
C ARG A 21 -21.85 25.54 37.58
N VAL A 22 -21.62 25.26 36.30
CA VAL A 22 -21.56 23.89 35.78
C VAL A 22 -20.40 23.17 36.46
N SER A 23 -20.67 22.01 37.07
CA SER A 23 -19.63 21.27 37.79
C SER A 23 -18.56 20.73 36.82
N ARG A 24 -17.30 20.64 37.28
CA ARG A 24 -16.21 20.03 36.50
C ARG A 24 -16.55 18.62 36.01
N ARG A 25 -17.31 17.84 36.79
CA ARG A 25 -17.79 16.51 36.41
C ARG A 25 -18.80 16.55 35.27
N ALA A 26 -19.70 17.53 35.25
CA ALA A 26 -20.64 17.72 34.14
C ALA A 26 -19.91 18.14 32.86
N LEU A 27 -18.92 19.03 32.96
CA LEU A 27 -18.04 19.40 31.84
C LEU A 27 -17.26 18.20 31.29
N LEU A 28 -16.69 17.36 32.15
CA LEU A 28 -15.98 16.14 31.74
C LEU A 28 -16.91 15.12 31.07
N LYS A 29 -18.14 14.94 31.58
CA LYS A 29 -19.14 14.06 30.94
C LYS A 29 -19.58 14.58 29.57
N LEU A 30 -19.80 15.89 29.44
CA LEU A 30 -20.12 16.52 28.16
C LEU A 30 -18.98 16.41 27.16
N ALA A 31 -17.74 16.65 27.60
CA ALA A 31 -16.55 16.47 26.78
C ALA A 31 -16.38 15.01 26.35
N GLY A 32 -16.58 14.05 27.26
CA GLY A 32 -16.54 12.62 26.95
C GLY A 32 -17.64 12.18 25.97
N GLY A 33 -18.86 12.69 26.14
CA GLY A 33 -19.97 12.45 25.21
C GLY A 33 -19.72 13.04 23.82
N ALA A 34 -19.22 14.27 23.74
CA ALA A 34 -18.84 14.92 22.48
C ALA A 34 -17.70 14.18 21.78
N ALA A 35 -16.69 13.72 22.52
CA ALA A 35 -15.63 12.89 21.98
C ALA A 35 -16.18 11.56 21.43
N ALA A 36 -17.03 10.87 22.18
CA ALA A 36 -17.64 9.60 21.74
C ALA A 36 -18.49 9.78 20.47
N LEU A 37 -19.29 10.85 20.37
CA LEU A 37 -20.04 11.19 19.15
C LEU A 37 -19.11 11.50 17.98
N GLY A 38 -18.03 12.26 18.20
CA GLY A 38 -17.02 12.53 17.18
C GLY A 38 -16.34 11.27 16.67
N PHE A 39 -15.93 10.37 17.58
CA PHE A 39 -15.37 9.06 17.22
C PHE A 39 -16.39 8.18 16.47
N GLY A 40 -17.65 8.15 16.93
CA GLY A 40 -18.73 7.43 16.27
C GLY A 40 -18.98 7.91 14.84
N TYR A 41 -18.99 9.23 14.62
CA TYR A 41 -19.15 9.83 13.30
C TYR A 41 -17.98 9.50 12.37
N GLU A 42 -16.74 9.62 12.83
CA GLU A 42 -15.55 9.29 12.04
C GLU A 42 -15.51 7.80 11.69
N ALA A 43 -15.84 6.92 12.65
CA ALA A 43 -15.97 5.49 12.42
C ALA A 43 -17.06 5.20 11.38
N LEU A 44 -18.26 5.78 11.51
CA LEU A 44 -19.34 5.62 10.53
C LEU A 44 -18.90 6.12 9.15
N ARG A 45 -18.23 7.26 9.06
CA ARG A 45 -17.77 7.85 7.80
C ARG A 45 -16.78 6.96 7.06
N VAL A 46 -15.81 6.42 7.79
CA VAL A 46 -14.79 5.52 7.24
C VAL A 46 -15.38 4.16 6.87
N THR A 47 -16.31 3.66 7.70
CA THR A 47 -16.79 2.29 7.57
C THR A 47 -17.99 2.11 6.65
N THR A 48 -18.84 3.14 6.53
CA THR A 48 -20.13 3.07 5.83
C THR A 48 -20.33 4.18 4.81
N LEU A 49 -19.68 5.34 4.96
CA LEU A 49 -19.83 6.46 4.03
C LEU A 49 -18.70 6.46 2.99
N THR A 50 -18.68 7.52 2.19
CA THR A 50 -17.84 7.67 1.01
C THR A 50 -16.40 8.08 1.30
N ASN A 51 -16.06 8.40 2.56
CA ASN A 51 -14.74 8.86 3.00
C ASN A 51 -14.11 9.93 2.06
N VAL A 52 -14.92 10.87 1.58
CA VAL A 52 -14.49 11.91 0.63
C VAL A 52 -13.74 13.03 1.35
N HIS A 53 -12.54 13.36 0.89
CA HIS A 53 -11.73 14.47 1.40
C HIS A 53 -10.94 15.17 0.31
N ALA A 54 -10.65 16.45 0.51
CA ALA A 54 -9.61 17.13 -0.26
C ALA A 54 -8.22 16.80 0.31
N VAL A 55 -7.31 16.34 -0.55
CA VAL A 55 -5.88 16.23 -0.25
C VAL A 55 -5.19 17.57 -0.56
N ILE A 56 -5.53 18.14 -1.72
CA ILE A 56 -5.18 19.50 -2.14
C ILE A 56 -6.50 20.15 -2.60
N PRO A 57 -7.05 21.15 -1.88
CA PRO A 57 -8.32 21.77 -2.22
C PRO A 57 -8.37 22.25 -3.67
N GLY A 58 -9.44 21.91 -4.39
CA GLY A 58 -9.63 22.28 -5.80
C GLY A 58 -8.80 21.48 -6.80
N ARG A 59 -7.93 20.56 -6.36
CA ARG A 59 -6.98 19.86 -7.25
C ARG A 59 -6.96 18.35 -7.03
N VAL A 60 -6.86 17.87 -5.79
CA VAL A 60 -6.74 16.43 -5.50
C VAL A 60 -7.71 16.04 -4.41
N TYR A 61 -8.53 15.03 -4.71
CA TYR A 61 -9.50 14.46 -3.79
C TYR A 61 -9.19 12.99 -3.53
N ARG A 62 -9.65 12.48 -2.38
CA ARG A 62 -9.57 11.07 -2.00
C ARG A 62 -10.93 10.56 -1.54
N THR A 63 -11.26 9.32 -1.86
CA THR A 63 -12.55 8.70 -1.49
C THR A 63 -12.43 7.20 -1.21
N ALA A 64 -13.44 6.63 -0.55
CA ALA A 64 -13.80 5.23 -0.69
C ALA A 64 -14.33 4.94 -2.10
N GLN A 65 -14.52 3.67 -2.43
CA GLN A 65 -15.10 3.29 -3.71
C GLN A 65 -16.55 3.74 -3.77
N LEU A 66 -16.88 4.55 -4.77
CA LEU A 66 -18.21 5.09 -4.96
C LEU A 66 -19.05 4.17 -5.85
N LYS A 67 -20.37 4.22 -5.68
CA LYS A 67 -21.28 3.68 -6.69
C LYS A 67 -21.21 4.56 -7.94
N PRO A 68 -21.53 4.04 -9.15
CA PRO A 68 -21.46 4.79 -10.39
C PRO A 68 -22.19 6.14 -10.36
N GLU A 69 -23.36 6.22 -9.73
CA GLU A 69 -24.17 7.43 -9.62
C GLU A 69 -23.49 8.47 -8.73
N GLN A 70 -22.90 8.03 -7.62
CA GLN A 70 -22.16 8.89 -6.69
C GLN A 70 -20.86 9.40 -7.33
N LEU A 71 -20.19 8.56 -8.12
CA LEU A 71 -19.00 8.96 -8.86
C LEU A 71 -19.33 10.05 -9.88
N ARG A 72 -20.39 9.89 -10.68
CA ARG A 72 -20.83 10.93 -11.62
C ARG A 72 -21.17 12.25 -10.92
N ALA A 73 -21.88 12.17 -9.79
CA ALA A 73 -22.18 13.35 -8.99
C ALA A 73 -20.90 14.06 -8.50
N LEU A 74 -19.92 13.31 -7.99
CA LEU A 74 -18.64 13.87 -7.56
C LEU A 74 -17.85 14.47 -8.73
N ILE A 75 -17.84 13.81 -9.89
CA ILE A 75 -17.19 14.31 -11.10
C ILE A 75 -17.78 15.67 -11.49
N ALA A 76 -19.11 15.78 -11.53
CA ALA A 76 -19.80 17.03 -11.83
C ALA A 76 -19.55 18.10 -10.76
N GLU A 77 -19.63 17.75 -9.48
CA GLU A 77 -19.47 18.70 -8.37
C GLU A 77 -18.05 19.27 -8.30
N LYS A 78 -17.02 18.41 -8.43
CA LYS A 78 -15.61 18.79 -8.28
C LYS A 78 -14.89 19.00 -9.61
N GLN A 79 -15.62 18.91 -10.72
CA GLN A 79 -15.08 19.06 -12.07
C GLN A 79 -13.91 18.12 -12.36
N ILE A 80 -13.95 16.90 -11.80
CA ILE A 80 -12.88 15.90 -11.91
C ILE A 80 -12.59 15.63 -13.39
N LYS A 81 -11.31 15.54 -13.74
CA LYS A 81 -10.82 15.19 -15.09
C LYS A 81 -10.22 13.80 -15.16
N THR A 82 -9.77 13.27 -14.02
CA THR A 82 -9.21 11.91 -13.92
C THR A 82 -9.64 11.20 -12.63
N VAL A 83 -10.07 9.96 -12.78
CA VAL A 83 -10.31 9.01 -11.68
C VAL A 83 -9.11 8.08 -11.58
N VAL A 84 -8.50 7.98 -10.40
CA VAL A 84 -7.35 7.10 -10.14
C VAL A 84 -7.80 5.96 -9.24
N ASN A 85 -7.89 4.76 -9.82
CA ASN A 85 -8.27 3.54 -9.12
C ASN A 85 -7.02 2.83 -8.59
N LEU A 86 -6.85 2.82 -7.27
CA LEU A 86 -5.71 2.22 -6.58
C LEU A 86 -5.89 0.72 -6.29
N ARG A 87 -6.96 0.10 -6.81
CA ARG A 87 -7.25 -1.33 -6.67
C ARG A 87 -6.73 -2.15 -7.85
N GLY A 88 -6.22 -1.51 -8.89
CA GLY A 88 -5.84 -2.12 -10.15
C GLY A 88 -7.03 -2.53 -11.01
N VAL A 89 -6.72 -3.04 -12.20
CA VAL A 89 -7.71 -3.53 -13.17
C VAL A 89 -8.45 -4.73 -12.58
N CYS A 90 -9.78 -4.64 -12.53
CA CYS A 90 -10.66 -5.68 -12.00
C CYS A 90 -11.77 -6.01 -13.01
N SER A 91 -11.39 -6.37 -14.24
CA SER A 91 -12.30 -6.52 -15.40
C SER A 91 -13.42 -7.53 -15.20
N ASN A 92 -13.26 -8.49 -14.30
CA ASN A 92 -14.28 -9.47 -13.92
C ASN A 92 -15.25 -8.98 -12.84
N MET A 93 -15.04 -7.79 -12.27
CA MET A 93 -15.83 -7.28 -11.16
C MET A 93 -16.89 -6.27 -11.62
N PRO A 94 -18.18 -6.45 -11.27
CA PRO A 94 -19.25 -5.54 -11.68
C PRO A 94 -19.03 -4.08 -11.30
N TRP A 95 -18.40 -3.84 -10.14
CA TRP A 95 -18.12 -2.49 -9.67
C TRP A 95 -17.11 -1.75 -10.55
N TYR A 96 -16.07 -2.45 -11.05
CA TYR A 96 -15.03 -1.87 -11.89
C TYR A 96 -15.61 -1.52 -13.26
N LEU A 97 -16.39 -2.42 -13.84
CA LEU A 97 -17.11 -2.14 -15.08
C LEU A 97 -18.10 -0.98 -14.93
N GLY A 98 -18.73 -0.84 -13.76
CA GLY A 98 -19.61 0.29 -13.43
C GLY A 98 -18.86 1.62 -13.35
N GLU A 99 -17.68 1.61 -12.73
CA GLU A 99 -16.77 2.76 -12.66
C GLU A 99 -16.28 3.18 -14.04
N CYS A 100 -15.78 2.25 -14.85
CA CYS A 100 -15.35 2.54 -16.23
C CYS A 100 -16.49 3.15 -17.06
N ARG A 101 -17.71 2.63 -16.96
CA ARG A 101 -18.88 3.20 -17.64
C ARG A 101 -19.23 4.60 -17.14
N ALA A 102 -19.10 4.86 -15.85
CA ALA A 102 -19.36 6.18 -15.28
C ALA A 102 -18.30 7.20 -15.71
N SER A 103 -17.02 6.85 -15.64
CA SER A 103 -15.89 7.66 -16.10
C SER A 103 -16.00 7.97 -17.59
N HIS A 104 -16.27 6.95 -18.41
CA HIS A 104 -16.44 7.10 -19.86
C HIS A 104 -17.62 7.99 -20.21
N ALA A 105 -18.79 7.78 -19.59
CA ALA A 105 -19.97 8.60 -19.83
C ALA A 105 -19.79 10.08 -19.42
N ALA A 106 -18.90 10.35 -18.46
CA ALA A 106 -18.55 11.70 -18.03
C ALA A 106 -17.37 12.32 -18.82
N ASN A 107 -16.81 11.60 -19.80
CA ASN A 107 -15.64 12.00 -20.58
C ASN A 107 -14.43 12.38 -19.70
N VAL A 108 -14.15 11.57 -18.68
CA VAL A 108 -12.98 11.70 -17.80
C VAL A 108 -12.06 10.51 -17.95
N ASN A 109 -10.77 10.72 -17.72
CA ASN A 109 -9.77 9.66 -17.76
C ASN A 109 -9.94 8.73 -16.56
N GLN A 110 -9.57 7.46 -16.73
CA GLN A 110 -9.42 6.52 -15.64
C GLN A 110 -8.03 5.90 -15.67
N GLU A 111 -7.31 6.02 -14.57
CA GLU A 111 -5.95 5.53 -14.39
C GLU A 111 -5.93 4.44 -13.34
N ASP A 112 -5.52 3.23 -13.72
CA ASP A 112 -5.46 2.07 -12.84
C ASP A 112 -4.03 1.89 -12.30
N ILE A 113 -3.91 1.83 -10.97
CA ILE A 113 -2.67 1.58 -10.23
C ILE A 113 -2.95 0.44 -9.25
N THR A 114 -2.08 -0.56 -9.23
CA THR A 114 -2.29 -1.79 -8.46
C THR A 114 -1.54 -1.76 -7.14
N PHE A 115 -2.11 -1.09 -6.14
CA PHE A 115 -1.58 -1.17 -4.78
C PHE A 115 -2.22 -2.28 -3.96
N SER A 116 -1.42 -2.84 -3.04
CA SER A 116 -1.89 -3.69 -1.95
C SER A 116 -2.01 -2.87 -0.67
N ALA A 117 -3.00 -3.19 0.16
CA ALA A 117 -3.09 -2.64 1.52
C ALA A 117 -2.21 -3.39 2.53
N LYS A 118 -1.62 -4.53 2.11
CA LYS A 118 -0.96 -5.51 2.99
C LYS A 118 0.42 -5.97 2.50
N ARG A 119 0.88 -5.43 1.38
CA ARG A 119 2.22 -5.65 0.83
C ARG A 119 2.87 -4.30 0.61
N PHE A 120 4.20 -4.26 0.60
CA PHE A 120 4.90 -3.07 0.13
C PHE A 120 4.42 -2.69 -1.27
N PRO A 121 4.37 -1.38 -1.58
CA PRO A 121 4.06 -0.98 -2.93
C PRO A 121 5.20 -1.40 -3.87
N ALA A 122 4.86 -1.99 -5.01
CA ALA A 122 5.86 -2.34 -6.01
C ALA A 122 6.57 -1.06 -6.51
N PRO A 123 7.90 -1.08 -6.74
CA PRO A 123 8.61 0.08 -7.28
C PRO A 123 8.02 0.57 -8.62
N SER A 124 7.60 -0.35 -9.49
CA SER A 124 6.94 -0.02 -10.76
C SER A 124 5.61 0.72 -10.55
N GLU A 125 4.81 0.33 -9.57
CA GLU A 125 3.50 0.96 -9.28
C GLU A 125 3.66 2.33 -8.62
N ILE A 126 4.69 2.54 -7.79
CA ILE A 126 4.98 3.89 -7.27
C ILE A 126 5.45 4.80 -8.40
N ARG A 127 6.32 4.33 -9.31
CA ARG A 127 6.72 5.10 -10.50
C ARG A 127 5.50 5.41 -11.38
N ARG A 128 4.61 4.44 -11.60
CA ARG A 128 3.35 4.67 -12.32
C ARG A 128 2.48 5.72 -11.66
N LEU A 129 2.39 5.75 -10.33
CA LEU A 129 1.68 6.82 -9.62
C LEU A 129 2.31 8.19 -9.91
N ILE A 130 3.64 8.29 -9.85
CA ILE A 130 4.35 9.53 -10.17
C ILE A 130 4.05 9.98 -11.61
N ASP A 131 4.14 9.05 -12.58
CA ASP A 131 3.84 9.33 -13.99
C ASP A 131 2.39 9.82 -14.18
N VAL A 132 1.43 9.18 -13.52
CA VAL A 132 0.02 9.61 -13.56
C VAL A 132 -0.14 11.01 -12.98
N LEU A 133 0.52 11.31 -11.86
CA LEU A 133 0.45 12.63 -11.23
C LEU A 133 1.09 13.74 -12.09
N ASP A 134 2.08 13.41 -12.92
CA ASP A 134 2.78 14.39 -13.75
C ASP A 134 2.04 14.69 -15.06
N HIS A 135 1.35 13.71 -15.64
CA HIS A 135 0.84 13.81 -17.00
C HIS A 135 -0.69 13.87 -17.10
N THR A 136 -1.41 13.65 -15.99
CA THR A 136 -2.87 13.64 -16.02
C THR A 136 -3.50 15.04 -15.92
N ALA A 137 -4.75 15.14 -16.34
CA ALA A 137 -5.54 16.35 -16.17
C ALA A 137 -6.08 16.47 -14.74
N TYR A 138 -5.96 17.66 -14.15
CA TYR A 138 -6.51 17.99 -12.84
C TYR A 138 -7.85 18.74 -12.97
N PRO A 139 -8.76 18.66 -11.99
CA PRO A 139 -8.66 17.96 -10.70
C PRO A 139 -8.78 16.43 -10.80
N ILE A 140 -8.16 15.71 -9.86
CA ILE A 140 -8.24 14.23 -9.80
C ILE A 140 -8.94 13.74 -8.54
N VAL A 141 -9.49 12.54 -8.60
CA VAL A 141 -9.95 11.79 -7.43
C VAL A 141 -9.25 10.43 -7.35
N MET A 142 -8.68 10.10 -6.20
CA MET A 142 -8.03 8.80 -5.96
C MET A 142 -8.86 7.96 -4.99
N HIS A 143 -9.07 6.68 -5.29
CA HIS A 143 -9.83 5.80 -4.39
C HIS A 143 -9.25 4.38 -4.28
N CYS A 144 -9.67 3.71 -3.21
CA CYS A 144 -9.50 2.28 -3.03
C CYS A 144 -10.83 1.71 -2.51
N GLN A 145 -10.84 0.55 -1.83
CA GLN A 145 -12.09 0.04 -1.26
C GLN A 145 -12.75 0.99 -0.24
N ARG A 146 -11.99 1.44 0.77
CA ARG A 146 -12.50 2.28 1.87
C ARG A 146 -11.91 3.69 1.90
N GLY A 147 -11.01 4.00 0.97
CA GLY A 147 -10.31 5.29 0.94
C GLY A 147 -9.32 5.48 2.09
N ALA A 148 -8.90 4.40 2.74
CA ALA A 148 -8.05 4.41 3.93
C ALA A 148 -6.57 4.14 3.57
N ASP A 149 -6.20 2.87 3.39
CA ASP A 149 -4.80 2.41 3.31
C ASP A 149 -4.09 2.83 2.02
N ARG A 150 -4.43 2.18 0.88
CA ARG A 150 -3.84 2.48 -0.44
C ARG A 150 -4.03 3.93 -0.85
N THR A 151 -5.19 4.50 -0.53
CA THR A 151 -5.48 5.91 -0.78
C THR A 151 -4.67 6.83 0.13
N GLY A 152 -4.38 6.43 1.36
CA GLY A 152 -3.50 7.16 2.28
C GLY A 152 -2.05 7.13 1.81
N LEU A 153 -1.56 6.00 1.30
CA LEU A 153 -0.26 5.89 0.63
C LEU A 153 -0.17 6.89 -0.54
N ALA A 154 -1.10 6.81 -1.50
CA ALA A 154 -1.09 7.70 -2.66
C ALA A 154 -1.27 9.18 -2.29
N ALA A 155 -2.15 9.51 -1.34
CA ALA A 155 -2.33 10.88 -0.87
C ALA A 155 -1.09 11.43 -0.15
N THR A 156 -0.35 10.59 0.57
CA THR A 156 0.94 10.99 1.15
C THR A 156 1.95 11.32 0.05
N VAL A 157 2.06 10.47 -0.98
CA VAL A 157 2.93 10.72 -2.16
C VAL A 157 2.56 12.04 -2.86
N VAL A 158 1.27 12.31 -3.07
CA VAL A 158 0.80 13.60 -3.61
C VAL A 158 1.30 14.77 -2.77
N LYS A 159 1.19 14.69 -1.43
CA LYS A 159 1.64 15.76 -0.53
C LYS A 159 3.15 15.99 -0.61
N LEU A 160 3.94 14.92 -0.73
CA LEU A 160 5.40 14.98 -0.89
C LEU A 160 5.84 15.56 -2.24
N LEU A 161 5.04 15.35 -3.30
CA LEU A 161 5.43 15.77 -4.65
C LEU A 161 4.91 17.14 -5.06
N GLN A 162 3.74 17.55 -4.57
CA GLN A 162 3.01 18.72 -5.09
C GLN A 162 2.79 19.82 -4.05
N THR A 163 3.36 19.72 -2.85
CA THR A 163 3.24 20.74 -1.80
C THR A 163 4.54 20.86 -1.00
N ASP A 164 4.70 21.96 -0.25
CA ASP A 164 5.86 22.17 0.64
C ASP A 164 5.76 21.39 1.97
N ALA A 165 4.93 20.35 2.04
CA ALA A 165 4.77 19.55 3.24
C ALA A 165 6.02 18.72 3.51
N ASP A 166 6.50 18.73 4.75
CA ASP A 166 7.53 17.78 5.18
C ASP A 166 6.96 16.35 5.29
N LEU A 167 7.86 15.38 5.46
CA LEU A 167 7.47 13.97 5.55
C LEU A 167 6.46 13.69 6.69
N PRO A 168 6.66 14.18 7.93
CA PRO A 168 5.67 14.02 8.99
C PRO A 168 4.29 14.61 8.66
N ALA A 169 4.22 15.81 8.05
CA ALA A 169 2.96 16.43 7.68
C ALA A 169 2.27 15.67 6.54
N ALA A 170 3.01 15.23 5.53
CA ALA A 170 2.49 14.43 4.42
C ALA A 170 1.90 13.10 4.93
N ARG A 171 2.60 12.41 5.83
CA ARG A 171 2.17 11.14 6.43
C ARG A 171 0.88 11.22 7.22
N ARG A 172 0.39 12.42 7.56
CA ARG A 172 -0.95 12.57 8.15
C ARG A 172 -2.07 12.07 7.25
N GLN A 173 -1.81 11.81 5.96
CA GLN A 173 -2.74 11.12 5.08
C GLN A 173 -2.94 9.62 5.42
N LEU A 174 -2.04 9.03 6.21
CA LEU A 174 -2.15 7.70 6.82
C LEU A 174 -2.53 7.83 8.31
N TRP A 175 -3.65 8.49 8.61
CA TRP A 175 -4.13 8.67 9.98
C TRP A 175 -5.43 7.91 10.28
N PRO A 176 -5.70 7.60 11.57
CA PRO A 176 -6.95 6.97 12.01
C PRO A 176 -8.21 7.69 11.53
N ARG A 177 -8.16 9.03 11.38
CA ARG A 177 -9.28 9.82 10.85
C ARG A 177 -9.71 9.37 9.44
N TYR A 178 -8.79 8.86 8.64
CA TYR A 178 -9.09 8.32 7.31
C TYR A 178 -9.35 6.82 7.31
N GLY A 179 -9.28 6.17 8.48
CA GLY A 179 -9.49 4.73 8.66
C GLY A 179 -8.23 3.88 8.60
N HIS A 180 -7.05 4.51 8.54
CA HIS A 180 -5.79 3.80 8.49
C HIS A 180 -5.24 3.55 9.90
N PHE A 181 -4.78 2.33 10.14
CA PHE A 181 -4.09 1.92 11.37
C PHE A 181 -2.86 1.09 10.99
N ALA A 182 -1.70 1.46 11.50
CA ALA A 182 -0.44 0.75 11.31
C ALA A 182 -0.36 -0.50 12.22
N VAL A 183 -1.27 -1.46 12.03
CA VAL A 183 -1.37 -2.67 12.85
C VAL A 183 -1.38 -3.90 11.97
N GLY A 184 -0.54 -4.88 12.30
CA GLY A 184 -0.38 -6.08 11.48
C GLY A 184 0.14 -5.72 10.09
N ARG A 185 -0.47 -6.27 9.04
CA ARG A 185 0.05 -6.15 7.67
C ARG A 185 -0.10 -4.78 7.04
N THR A 186 -0.96 -3.90 7.56
CA THR A 186 -1.10 -2.53 7.01
C THR A 186 0.06 -1.63 7.39
N ALA A 187 0.86 -2.01 8.38
CA ALA A 187 2.07 -1.28 8.81
C ALA A 187 3.11 -1.15 7.69
N VAL A 188 3.13 -2.07 6.71
CA VAL A 188 4.04 -2.00 5.55
C VAL A 188 3.92 -0.70 4.75
N LEU A 189 2.76 -0.03 4.81
CA LEU A 189 2.56 1.27 4.15
C LEU A 189 3.26 2.41 4.90
N ASP A 190 3.36 2.32 6.22
CA ASP A 190 4.16 3.21 7.05
C ASP A 190 5.64 2.92 6.91
N GLU A 191 6.01 1.63 6.88
CA GLU A 191 7.39 1.17 6.69
C GLU A 191 7.97 1.67 5.36
N PHE A 192 7.17 1.74 4.29
CA PHE A 192 7.58 2.39 3.03
C PHE A 192 8.13 3.80 3.25
N PHE A 193 7.43 4.63 4.03
CA PHE A 193 7.89 5.98 4.33
C PHE A 193 8.99 6.00 5.40
N ASP A 194 9.13 4.96 6.22
CA ASP A 194 10.26 4.81 7.12
C ASP A 194 11.55 4.49 6.38
N TYR A 195 11.50 3.70 5.30
CA TYR A 195 12.64 3.50 4.41
C TYR A 195 13.08 4.81 3.75
N TYR A 196 12.14 5.63 3.27
CA TYR A 196 12.47 6.95 2.74
C TYR A 196 13.08 7.87 3.80
N ARG A 197 12.51 7.87 5.02
CA ARG A 197 13.05 8.62 6.16
C ARG A 197 14.47 8.18 6.49
N GLY A 198 14.73 6.86 6.52
CA GLY A 198 16.05 6.30 6.78
C GLY A 198 17.07 6.70 5.72
N TRP A 199 16.68 6.64 4.44
CA TRP A 199 17.51 7.09 3.32
C TRP A 199 17.88 8.57 3.41
N LEU A 200 16.94 9.45 3.78
CA LEU A 200 17.22 10.86 4.04
C LEU A 200 18.16 11.06 5.23
N ALA A 201 17.91 10.35 6.35
CA ALA A 201 18.69 10.47 7.57
C ALA A 201 20.15 10.04 7.37
N ALA A 202 20.39 8.95 6.64
CA ALA A 202 21.73 8.46 6.30
C ALA A 202 22.56 9.49 5.51
N ARG A 203 21.90 10.44 4.84
CA ARG A 203 22.52 11.50 4.03
C ARG A 203 22.53 12.87 4.74
N GLY A 204 21.91 12.98 5.93
CA GLY A 204 21.71 14.26 6.60
C GLY A 204 20.80 15.22 5.82
N GLU A 205 19.94 14.69 4.95
CA GLU A 205 19.12 15.49 4.03
C GLU A 205 17.68 15.64 4.54
N ARG A 206 17.00 16.69 4.07
CA ARG A 206 15.55 16.89 4.29
C ARG A 206 14.77 16.51 3.04
N HIS A 207 13.50 16.19 3.23
CA HIS A 207 12.59 15.92 2.13
C HIS A 207 12.57 17.08 1.11
N SER A 208 12.57 16.73 -0.16
CA SER A 208 12.12 17.56 -1.28
C SER A 208 11.46 16.66 -2.33
N PRO A 209 10.62 17.20 -3.23
CA PRO A 209 10.03 16.43 -4.31
C PRO A 209 11.09 15.71 -5.17
N ALA A 210 12.18 16.39 -5.52
CA ALA A 210 13.27 15.83 -6.32
C ALA A 210 13.96 14.64 -5.63
N ARG A 211 14.20 14.73 -4.32
CA ARG A 211 14.79 13.63 -3.55
C ARG A 211 13.85 12.44 -3.43
N PHE A 212 12.55 12.69 -3.25
CA PHE A 212 11.58 11.60 -3.21
C PHE A 212 11.52 10.85 -4.55
N ARG A 213 11.53 11.58 -5.68
CA ARG A 213 11.61 10.99 -7.03
C ARG A 213 12.87 10.15 -7.21
N GLN A 214 14.04 10.73 -6.92
CA GLN A 214 15.31 10.02 -6.97
C GLN A 214 15.23 8.72 -6.17
N TRP A 215 14.82 8.80 -4.92
CA TRP A 215 14.74 7.61 -4.07
C TRP A 215 13.81 6.53 -4.65
N VAL A 216 12.62 6.88 -5.15
CA VAL A 216 11.71 5.93 -5.81
C VAL A 216 12.35 5.32 -7.07
N GLU A 217 13.04 6.14 -7.85
CA GLU A 217 13.63 5.72 -9.13
C GLU A 217 14.81 4.78 -8.92
N THR A 218 15.74 5.10 -8.01
CA THR A 218 17.04 4.43 -7.92
C THR A 218 17.23 3.58 -6.66
N ASP A 219 16.71 4.00 -5.52
CA ASP A 219 17.14 3.47 -4.23
C ASP A 219 16.07 2.62 -3.52
N TYR A 220 14.79 2.83 -3.82
CA TYR A 220 13.69 2.19 -3.12
C TYR A 220 13.78 0.67 -3.29
N CYS A 221 14.03 -0.02 -2.18
CA CYS A 221 14.03 -1.47 -2.05
C CYS A 221 13.10 -1.84 -0.89
N PRO A 222 12.02 -2.60 -1.11
CA PRO A 222 11.13 -2.99 -0.03
C PRO A 222 11.73 -4.14 0.77
N GLY A 223 12.31 -3.82 1.93
CA GLY A 223 12.84 -4.77 2.90
C GLY A 223 13.72 -5.86 2.27
N PRO A 224 13.36 -7.16 2.41
CA PRO A 224 14.17 -8.26 1.91
C PRO A 224 14.03 -8.52 0.40
N TYR A 225 13.18 -7.78 -0.31
CA TYR A 225 12.74 -8.15 -1.67
C TYR A 225 13.61 -7.55 -2.78
N ARG A 226 14.82 -8.09 -2.97
CA ARG A 226 15.64 -7.88 -4.18
C ARG A 226 16.75 -8.90 -4.32
N ALA A 227 16.81 -9.59 -5.46
CA ALA A 227 17.79 -10.62 -5.72
C ALA A 227 18.42 -10.50 -7.11
N ARG A 228 19.66 -10.99 -7.23
CA ARG A 228 20.25 -11.38 -8.51
C ARG A 228 20.34 -12.91 -8.57
N LEU A 229 19.76 -13.49 -9.61
CA LEU A 229 19.74 -14.94 -9.81
C LEU A 229 20.63 -15.32 -11.00
N SER A 230 21.40 -16.39 -10.85
CA SER A 230 22.24 -16.93 -11.93
C SER A 230 22.28 -18.45 -11.89
N LEU A 231 22.40 -19.07 -13.06
CA LEU A 231 22.67 -20.49 -13.18
C LEU A 231 24.17 -20.73 -13.02
N ILE A 232 24.56 -21.68 -12.17
CA ILE A 232 25.96 -22.08 -12.00
C ILE A 232 26.14 -23.57 -12.30
N GLY A 233 27.22 -23.91 -12.99
CA GLY A 233 27.54 -25.29 -13.40
C GLY A 233 27.06 -25.64 -14.80
N ALA A 234 26.72 -26.91 -15.01
CA ALA A 234 26.37 -27.44 -16.32
C ALA A 234 24.99 -26.96 -16.81
N SER A 235 24.85 -26.86 -18.14
CA SER A 235 23.59 -26.63 -18.86
C SER A 235 23.19 -27.81 -19.75
N GLU A 236 23.96 -28.91 -19.69
CA GLU A 236 23.71 -30.15 -20.42
C GLU A 236 23.64 -31.32 -19.43
N PHE A 237 22.62 -32.16 -19.57
CA PHE A 237 22.37 -33.28 -18.66
C PHE A 237 21.93 -34.53 -19.43
N PRO A 238 22.14 -35.74 -18.86
CA PRO A 238 21.72 -36.96 -19.53
C PRO A 238 20.18 -37.07 -19.60
N ALA A 239 19.67 -37.41 -20.79
CA ALA A 239 18.26 -37.71 -20.98
C ALA A 239 17.80 -38.93 -20.17
N ASN A 240 16.52 -38.96 -19.82
CA ASN A 240 15.85 -40.06 -19.13
C ASN A 240 16.46 -40.43 -17.75
N ARG A 241 17.19 -39.51 -17.12
CA ARG A 241 17.70 -39.63 -15.75
C ARG A 241 17.36 -38.40 -14.93
N GLY A 242 17.28 -38.55 -13.60
CA GLY A 242 17.13 -37.40 -12.71
C GLY A 242 18.37 -36.50 -12.80
N TRP A 243 18.15 -35.19 -12.80
CA TRP A 243 19.19 -34.19 -12.98
C TRP A 243 18.97 -33.03 -12.02
N ALA A 244 19.97 -32.17 -11.85
CA ALA A 244 19.87 -31.02 -10.97
C ALA A 244 20.62 -29.83 -11.55
N VAL A 245 20.01 -28.66 -11.41
CA VAL A 245 20.65 -27.37 -11.70
C VAL A 245 20.91 -26.64 -10.39
N THR A 246 21.99 -25.88 -10.34
CA THR A 246 22.29 -25.05 -9.17
C THR A 246 22.04 -23.59 -9.52
N VAL A 247 21.15 -22.95 -8.76
CA VAL A 247 20.84 -21.53 -8.89
C VAL A 247 21.52 -20.77 -7.76
N ARG A 248 22.42 -19.85 -8.11
CA ARG A 248 22.98 -18.89 -7.17
C ARG A 248 22.03 -17.72 -7.01
N ALA A 249 21.64 -17.45 -5.77
CA ALA A 249 20.84 -16.29 -5.40
C ALA A 249 21.66 -15.35 -4.52
N GLU A 250 21.94 -14.15 -5.03
CA GLU A 250 22.67 -13.08 -4.33
C GLU A 250 21.68 -12.07 -3.71
N ASN A 251 21.83 -11.81 -2.42
CA ASN A 251 21.01 -10.85 -1.70
C ASN A 251 21.45 -9.42 -2.00
N THR A 252 20.72 -8.78 -2.90
CA THR A 252 20.91 -7.37 -3.30
C THR A 252 19.90 -6.43 -2.63
N SER A 253 19.17 -6.91 -1.63
CA SER A 253 18.20 -6.13 -0.87
C SER A 253 18.85 -5.39 0.30
N ILE A 254 18.05 -4.66 1.07
CA ILE A 254 18.52 -3.90 2.24
C ILE A 254 18.37 -4.66 3.56
N GLU A 255 17.75 -5.84 3.54
CA GLU A 255 17.50 -6.67 4.73
C GLU A 255 17.94 -8.12 4.53
N PRO A 256 18.24 -8.86 5.60
CA PRO A 256 18.56 -10.28 5.50
C PRO A 256 17.39 -11.11 4.97
N TRP A 257 17.72 -12.14 4.20
CA TRP A 257 16.78 -13.19 3.84
C TRP A 257 16.73 -14.27 4.92
N HIS A 258 15.54 -14.73 5.25
CA HIS A 258 15.33 -15.83 6.19
C HIS A 258 14.66 -17.01 5.49
N PHE A 259 15.40 -18.11 5.34
CA PHE A 259 14.90 -19.40 4.89
C PHE A 259 14.42 -20.20 6.10
N ALA A 260 13.34 -20.97 5.91
CA ALA A 260 12.75 -21.80 6.95
C ALA A 260 12.43 -23.22 6.43
N PRO A 261 12.52 -24.25 7.28
CA PRO A 261 12.23 -25.64 6.89
C PRO A 261 10.72 -25.92 6.68
N GLY A 262 9.85 -25.12 7.32
CA GLY A 262 8.41 -25.31 7.30
C GLY A 262 7.75 -25.02 5.96
N ALA A 263 6.54 -25.55 5.76
CA ALA A 263 5.70 -25.23 4.61
C ALA A 263 5.10 -23.81 4.66
N ALA A 264 5.32 -23.09 5.77
CA ALA A 264 4.78 -21.77 6.04
C ALA A 264 5.91 -20.89 6.62
N GLY A 265 6.13 -19.71 6.05
CA GLY A 265 7.23 -18.81 6.43
C GLY A 265 8.46 -18.96 5.56
N GLY A 266 9.13 -17.84 5.34
CA GLY A 266 10.48 -17.75 4.80
C GLY A 266 10.58 -17.68 3.28
N ILE A 267 11.77 -17.29 2.84
CA ILE A 267 12.13 -17.20 1.43
C ILE A 267 12.36 -18.59 0.86
N ARG A 268 11.91 -18.80 -0.38
CA ARG A 268 12.11 -20.02 -1.17
C ARG A 268 12.37 -19.65 -2.61
N LEU A 269 13.06 -20.53 -3.33
CA LEU A 269 13.14 -20.44 -4.78
C LEU A 269 12.06 -21.32 -5.38
N ARG A 270 11.20 -20.74 -6.23
CA ARG A 270 10.32 -21.48 -7.12
C ARG A 270 11.01 -21.59 -8.47
N TYR A 271 11.11 -22.80 -9.00
CA TYR A 271 11.62 -23.03 -10.34
C TYR A 271 10.60 -23.80 -11.17
N THR A 272 10.51 -23.45 -12.45
CA THR A 272 9.68 -24.12 -13.44
C THR A 272 10.54 -24.46 -14.65
N VAL A 273 10.51 -25.72 -15.07
CA VAL A 273 11.12 -26.18 -16.32
C VAL A 273 10.02 -26.58 -17.28
N ALA A 274 10.09 -26.03 -18.49
CA ALA A 274 9.18 -26.34 -19.59
C ALA A 274 9.98 -26.82 -20.80
N GLY A 275 9.51 -27.85 -21.50
CA GLY A 275 10.17 -28.40 -22.68
C GLY A 275 9.17 -28.82 -23.76
N SER A 276 9.69 -29.43 -24.83
CA SER A 276 8.88 -29.99 -25.91
C SER A 276 7.92 -31.10 -25.43
N ALA A 277 6.86 -31.37 -26.20
CA ALA A 277 5.83 -32.36 -25.90
C ALA A 277 5.03 -32.10 -24.59
N GLY A 278 4.92 -30.84 -24.16
CA GLY A 278 4.08 -30.45 -23.03
C GLY A 278 4.67 -30.77 -21.66
N PHE A 279 5.96 -31.11 -21.58
CA PHE A 279 6.65 -31.28 -20.31
C PHE A 279 6.67 -29.96 -19.53
N VAL A 280 6.05 -29.94 -18.36
CA VAL A 280 6.12 -28.82 -17.42
C VAL A 280 6.30 -29.37 -16.01
N TYR A 281 7.41 -29.02 -15.36
CA TYR A 281 7.69 -29.36 -13.98
C TYR A 281 7.87 -28.08 -13.16
N ARG A 282 7.19 -28.00 -12.01
CA ARG A 282 7.32 -26.88 -11.08
C ARG A 282 7.56 -27.41 -9.68
N ALA A 283 8.57 -26.87 -9.02
CA ALA A 283 8.91 -27.23 -7.65
C ALA A 283 9.53 -26.05 -6.89
N TYR A 284 9.89 -26.31 -5.64
CA TYR A 284 10.47 -25.34 -4.72
C TYR A 284 11.70 -25.92 -4.04
N CYS A 285 12.71 -25.10 -3.78
CA CYS A 285 13.83 -25.41 -2.88
C CYS A 285 14.04 -24.28 -1.86
N GLY A 286 14.96 -24.49 -0.91
CA GLY A 286 15.16 -23.55 0.21
C GLY A 286 14.40 -23.91 1.49
N ARG A 287 14.00 -25.18 1.68
CA ARG A 287 13.36 -25.66 2.91
C ARG A 287 14.37 -26.06 3.96
N PHE A 288 15.13 -25.09 4.45
CA PHE A 288 16.11 -25.25 5.53
C PHE A 288 16.26 -23.94 6.29
N THR A 289 16.85 -23.99 7.48
CA THR A 289 17.13 -22.77 8.26
C THR A 289 18.42 -22.13 7.76
N ARG A 290 18.32 -20.92 7.18
CA ARG A 290 19.48 -20.13 6.79
C ARG A 290 19.13 -18.65 6.76
N THR A 291 20.06 -17.82 7.22
CA THR A 291 20.04 -16.38 6.98
C THR A 291 21.05 -16.05 5.89
N VAL A 292 20.67 -15.19 4.95
CA VAL A 292 21.56 -14.65 3.90
C VAL A 292 21.53 -13.13 4.02
N ASN A 293 22.60 -12.52 4.51
CA ASN A 293 22.67 -11.08 4.72
C ASN A 293 22.79 -10.32 3.38
N PRO A 294 22.47 -9.01 3.34
CA PRO A 294 22.78 -8.19 2.17
C PRO A 294 24.25 -8.33 1.74
N GLY A 295 24.48 -8.53 0.43
CA GLY A 295 25.79 -8.80 -0.16
C GLY A 295 26.26 -10.25 -0.10
N GLU A 296 25.58 -11.13 0.66
CA GLU A 296 25.85 -12.57 0.64
C GLU A 296 25.07 -13.28 -0.48
N HIS A 297 25.44 -14.53 -0.75
CA HIS A 297 24.71 -15.39 -1.67
C HIS A 297 24.47 -16.77 -1.08
N ILE A 298 23.55 -17.50 -1.71
CA ILE A 298 23.29 -18.91 -1.44
C ILE A 298 23.13 -19.69 -2.75
N ASP A 299 23.69 -20.89 -2.78
CA ASP A 299 23.58 -21.80 -3.90
C ASP A 299 22.48 -22.83 -3.62
N LEU A 300 21.46 -22.86 -4.48
CA LEU A 300 20.25 -23.66 -4.32
C LEU A 300 20.20 -24.75 -5.38
N VAL A 301 20.33 -26.01 -4.95
CA VAL A 301 20.24 -27.17 -5.83
C VAL A 301 18.77 -27.49 -6.11
N CYS A 302 18.39 -27.39 -7.39
CA CYS A 302 17.05 -27.64 -7.90
C CYS A 302 17.02 -29.01 -8.59
N GLY A 303 16.44 -30.01 -7.92
CA GLY A 303 16.31 -31.36 -8.47
C GLY A 303 15.14 -31.46 -9.46
N LEU A 304 15.35 -32.18 -10.57
CA LEU A 304 14.38 -32.36 -11.63
C LEU A 304 14.17 -33.84 -11.96
N PRO A 305 12.94 -34.24 -12.30
CA PRO A 305 12.65 -35.61 -12.67
C PRO A 305 13.28 -35.96 -14.03
N PRO A 306 13.42 -37.26 -14.35
CA PRO A 306 13.75 -37.71 -15.70
C PRO A 306 12.88 -37.07 -16.78
N ALA A 307 13.49 -36.65 -17.87
CA ALA A 307 12.80 -36.12 -19.04
C ALA A 307 13.50 -36.56 -20.34
N PRO A 308 12.79 -36.65 -21.48
CA PRO A 308 13.37 -37.02 -22.77
C PRO A 308 14.50 -36.08 -23.24
N ALA A 309 15.27 -36.51 -24.23
CA ALA A 309 16.24 -35.63 -24.88
C ALA A 309 15.52 -34.43 -25.54
N GLY A 310 16.11 -33.24 -25.45
CA GLY A 310 15.53 -32.02 -26.01
C GLY A 310 15.99 -30.73 -25.33
N HIS A 311 15.39 -29.62 -25.76
CA HIS A 311 15.64 -28.29 -25.22
C HIS A 311 14.56 -27.90 -24.21
N TYR A 312 15.01 -27.34 -23.09
CA TYR A 312 14.17 -26.96 -21.97
C TYR A 312 14.45 -25.52 -21.54
N SER A 313 13.39 -24.78 -21.22
CA SER A 313 13.45 -23.46 -20.62
C SER A 313 13.31 -23.60 -19.11
N LEU A 314 14.33 -23.18 -18.37
CA LEU A 314 14.32 -23.02 -16.92
C LEU A 314 13.95 -21.59 -16.58
N SER A 315 12.94 -21.43 -15.72
CA SER A 315 12.62 -20.17 -15.07
C SER A 315 12.70 -20.32 -13.56
N ALA A 316 13.26 -19.35 -12.84
CA ALA A 316 13.28 -19.37 -11.38
C ALA A 316 13.12 -17.97 -10.78
N ASP A 317 12.40 -17.88 -9.67
CA ASP A 317 12.26 -16.64 -8.90
C ASP A 317 12.21 -16.95 -7.40
N LEU A 318 12.69 -16.01 -6.59
CA LEU A 318 12.49 -16.08 -5.16
C LEU A 318 11.09 -15.61 -4.82
N LEU A 319 10.51 -16.24 -3.80
CA LEU A 319 9.30 -15.76 -3.16
C LEU A 319 9.46 -15.82 -1.65
N ASP A 320 8.82 -14.89 -0.97
CA ASP A 320 8.61 -15.00 0.46
C ASP A 320 7.21 -15.56 0.71
N SER A 321 7.21 -16.71 1.35
CA SER A 321 6.02 -17.51 1.61
C SER A 321 5.52 -17.23 3.01
N GLN A 322 4.53 -16.36 3.13
CA GLN A 322 4.10 -15.91 4.45
C GLN A 322 3.09 -16.89 5.08
N PRO A 323 3.23 -17.21 6.37
CA PRO A 323 2.41 -18.24 7.03
C PRO A 323 0.94 -17.83 7.18
N ILE A 324 0.66 -16.52 7.18
CA ILE A 324 -0.65 -15.94 7.44
C ILE A 324 -1.11 -15.20 6.17
N GLU A 325 -2.30 -15.54 5.68
CA GLU A 325 -3.00 -14.99 4.49
C GLU A 325 -2.57 -15.48 3.10
N LEU A 326 -1.60 -16.41 2.97
CA LEU A 326 -1.14 -16.98 1.67
C LEU A 326 -0.74 -15.89 0.64
N LEU A 327 -0.42 -14.69 1.10
CA LEU A 327 0.04 -13.59 0.27
C LEU A 327 1.54 -13.76 0.02
N ASN A 328 1.87 -14.67 -0.91
CA ASN A 328 3.25 -14.80 -1.36
C ASN A 328 3.69 -13.48 -2.01
N SER A 329 4.92 -13.09 -1.69
CA SER A 329 5.59 -11.93 -2.26
C SER A 329 6.67 -12.44 -3.20
N ASP A 330 6.40 -12.45 -4.51
CA ASP A 330 7.40 -12.80 -5.52
C ASP A 330 8.40 -11.63 -5.67
N PHE A 331 9.68 -11.95 -5.73
CA PHE A 331 10.75 -10.95 -5.79
C PHE A 331 10.72 -10.15 -7.09
N VAL A 332 10.21 -10.74 -8.17
CA VAL A 332 9.97 -10.03 -9.44
C VAL A 332 9.04 -8.83 -9.29
N GLN A 333 8.06 -8.87 -8.36
CA GLN A 333 7.16 -7.75 -8.11
C GLN A 333 7.89 -6.52 -7.57
N TYR A 334 9.09 -6.73 -7.00
CA TYR A 334 9.87 -5.70 -6.32
C TYR A 334 11.17 -5.32 -7.07
N GLY A 335 11.25 -5.69 -8.36
CA GLY A 335 12.32 -5.27 -9.25
C GLY A 335 13.49 -6.25 -9.36
N SER A 336 13.33 -7.49 -8.89
CA SER A 336 14.29 -8.55 -9.23
C SER A 336 14.01 -9.07 -10.64
N GLU A 337 15.04 -9.45 -11.37
CA GLU A 337 14.87 -10.19 -12.62
C GLU A 337 14.79 -11.69 -12.30
N PRO A 338 13.73 -12.40 -12.74
CA PRO A 338 13.68 -13.84 -12.60
C PRO A 338 14.77 -14.46 -13.47
N LEU A 339 15.36 -15.57 -13.01
CA LEU A 339 16.27 -16.36 -13.84
C LEU A 339 15.50 -16.92 -15.02
N ALA A 340 16.02 -16.73 -16.23
CA ALA A 340 15.62 -17.45 -17.42
C ALA A 340 16.87 -18.07 -18.06
N ALA A 341 16.88 -19.38 -18.26
CA ALA A 341 18.02 -20.10 -18.82
C ALA A 341 17.55 -21.24 -19.73
N SER A 342 18.39 -21.63 -20.69
CA SER A 342 18.18 -22.82 -21.52
C SER A 342 19.02 -23.98 -21.02
N VAL A 343 18.41 -25.17 -21.02
CA VAL A 343 19.04 -26.43 -20.63
C VAL A 343 18.81 -27.46 -21.72
N VAL A 344 19.80 -28.30 -22.00
CA VAL A 344 19.72 -29.36 -23.00
C VAL A 344 19.82 -30.72 -22.33
N LEU A 345 18.94 -31.65 -22.71
CA LEU A 345 19.03 -33.05 -22.33
C LEU A 345 19.49 -33.87 -23.54
N THR A 346 20.58 -34.63 -23.37
CA THR A 346 21.20 -35.46 -24.43
C THR A 346 21.21 -36.93 -24.08
#